data_AF-A0A2G9TUU5-F1
#
_entry.id   AF-A0A2G9TUU5-F1
#
_cell.length_a   1.000
_cell.length_b   1.000
_cell.length_c   1.000
_cell.angle_alpha   90.00
_cell.angle_beta   90.00
_cell.angle_gamma   90.00
#
_symmetry.space_group_name_H-M   'P 1'
#
loop_
_entity.id
_entity.type
_entity.pdbx_description
1 polymer ?
#
loop_
_entity_poly.entity_id
_entity_poly.type
_entity_poly.pdbx_seq_one_letter_code
_entity_poly.pdbx_strand_id
1 'polypeptide(L)'
;EGYEGNFGKQTYTVDNTPYEYGSDMHYASNTFTTEGNSMIPFNAKYLRTLGSKTITFYDIRMINWFYKCNAKCNGLATTAKCKNAGAPNPRNCATCICPFGYGGTLCEKRKVGCGGTLTATTKWKTRTVTLGDATVTTVRATFAMCNDWITAPKGKTIQIRVTALKNVRCKGGCVTSAIEPKVLVDKAMTSPRICCPEQLNQIHASKINPTPVVTYNLQLTSTFTYQFRYV
;
A
#
# COMPACT_ATOMS: atom_id res chain seq x y z
N GLU A 1 -33.43 -2.84 -3.04
CA GLU A 1 -33.23 -1.43 -2.61
C GLU A 1 -31.85 -1.01 -3.04
N GLY A 2 -31.75 0.11 -3.77
CA GLY A 2 -30.52 0.52 -4.43
C GLY A 2 -29.60 1.36 -3.53
N TYR A 3 -28.36 1.49 -3.95
CA TYR A 3 -27.29 2.21 -3.24
C TYR A 3 -27.11 3.65 -3.74
N GLU A 4 -28.08 4.21 -4.47
CA GLU A 4 -27.96 5.50 -5.16
C GLU A 4 -27.67 6.65 -4.17
N GLY A 5 -28.14 6.53 -2.93
CA GLY A 5 -27.89 7.51 -1.86
C GLY A 5 -26.45 7.52 -1.31
N ASN A 6 -25.65 6.47 -1.55
CA ASN A 6 -24.28 6.37 -1.00
C ASN A 6 -23.30 7.39 -1.59
N PHE A 7 -23.66 8.03 -2.71
CA PHE A 7 -22.88 9.10 -3.34
C PHE A 7 -23.42 10.50 -3.03
N GLY A 8 -24.46 10.61 -2.21
CA GLY A 8 -24.98 11.90 -1.76
C GLY A 8 -23.88 12.69 -1.06
N LYS A 9 -23.52 13.85 -1.62
CA LYS A 9 -22.51 14.73 -1.02
C LYS A 9 -23.04 15.24 0.33
N GLN A 10 -22.42 14.77 1.41
CA GLN A 10 -22.70 15.28 2.75
C GLN A 10 -22.08 16.68 2.91
N THR A 11 -22.82 17.58 3.55
CA THR A 11 -22.38 18.97 3.80
C THR A 11 -21.38 19.07 4.95
N TYR A 12 -21.30 18.04 5.80
CA TYR A 12 -20.39 17.97 6.93
C TYR A 12 -19.64 16.63 6.93
N THR A 13 -18.38 16.67 6.51
CA THR A 13 -17.45 15.54 6.65
C THR A 13 -16.21 16.02 7.39
N VAL A 14 -15.88 15.38 8.51
CA VAL A 14 -14.62 15.63 9.21
C VAL A 14 -13.55 14.76 8.58
N ASP A 15 -12.74 15.34 7.68
CA ASP A 15 -11.62 14.62 7.06
C ASP A 15 -10.29 15.05 7.67
N ASN A 16 -9.70 14.18 8.48
CA ASN A 16 -8.42 14.43 9.16
C ASN A 16 -7.24 13.78 8.42
N THR A 17 -7.52 13.20 7.25
CA THR A 17 -6.55 12.48 6.43
C THR A 17 -6.73 12.87 4.97
N PRO A 18 -5.72 12.66 4.11
CA PRO A 18 -5.95 12.76 2.68
C PRO A 18 -6.91 11.67 2.18
N TYR A 19 -7.57 11.91 1.06
CA TYR A 19 -8.40 10.90 0.39
C TYR A 19 -7.55 9.69 -0.04
N GLU A 20 -7.93 8.50 0.45
CA GLU A 20 -7.13 7.29 0.37
C GLU A 20 -7.83 6.21 -0.47
N TYR A 21 -7.42 6.08 -1.74
CA TYR A 21 -7.99 5.10 -2.68
C TYR A 21 -7.90 3.64 -2.20
N GLY A 22 -6.91 3.31 -1.37
CA GLY A 22 -6.70 1.97 -0.84
C GLY A 22 -7.39 1.67 0.49
N SER A 23 -8.18 2.60 1.02
CA SER A 23 -8.90 2.44 2.29
C SER A 23 -9.83 1.23 2.26
N ASP A 24 -9.92 0.52 3.37
CA ASP A 24 -10.87 -0.60 3.56
C ASP A 24 -12.34 -0.15 3.41
N MET A 25 -12.60 1.13 3.69
CA MET A 25 -13.91 1.77 3.61
C MET A 25 -14.29 2.18 2.18
N HIS A 26 -13.36 2.10 1.23
CA HIS A 26 -13.64 2.52 -0.14
C HIS A 26 -14.35 1.41 -0.92
N TYR A 27 -15.47 1.74 -1.58
CA TYR A 27 -16.16 0.83 -2.50
C TYR A 27 -15.28 0.39 -3.68
N ALA A 28 -15.55 -0.78 -4.24
CA ALA A 28 -14.88 -1.22 -5.47
C ALA A 28 -15.41 -0.44 -6.68
N SER A 29 -14.59 -0.26 -7.71
CA SER A 29 -14.95 0.50 -8.91
C SER A 29 -16.23 0.04 -9.61
N ASN A 30 -16.65 -1.21 -9.41
CA ASN A 30 -17.84 -1.82 -9.99
C ASN A 30 -18.96 -2.11 -8.97
N THR A 31 -18.93 -1.55 -7.75
CA THR A 31 -19.91 -1.87 -6.71
C THR A 31 -21.36 -1.56 -7.10
N PHE A 32 -21.58 -0.58 -7.97
CA PHE A 32 -22.92 -0.06 -8.29
C PHE A 32 -23.31 -0.27 -9.75
N THR A 33 -22.76 -1.31 -10.37
CA THR A 33 -23.12 -1.71 -11.73
C THR A 33 -23.05 -3.23 -11.86
N THR A 34 -23.87 -3.79 -12.75
CA THR A 34 -23.79 -5.20 -13.15
C THR A 34 -22.69 -5.44 -14.18
N GLU A 35 -22.33 -4.41 -14.95
CA GLU A 35 -21.30 -4.47 -16.00
C GLU A 35 -20.37 -3.25 -15.97
N GLY A 36 -19.08 -3.47 -16.26
CA GLY A 36 -18.09 -2.39 -16.30
C GLY A 36 -17.75 -1.79 -14.93
N ASN A 37 -17.54 -0.48 -14.88
CA ASN A 37 -17.21 0.25 -13.66
C ASN A 37 -18.23 1.39 -13.46
N SER A 38 -18.77 1.51 -12.25
CA SER A 38 -19.65 2.60 -11.83
C SER A 38 -18.87 3.79 -11.23
N MET A 39 -17.59 3.58 -10.88
CA MET A 39 -16.69 4.62 -10.37
C MET A 39 -15.34 4.57 -11.07
N ILE A 40 -14.90 5.73 -11.57
CA ILE A 40 -13.60 5.90 -12.20
C ILE A 40 -12.77 6.85 -11.32
N PRO A 41 -11.62 6.41 -10.78
CA PRO A 41 -10.76 7.28 -10.00
C PRO A 41 -10.12 8.33 -10.92
N PHE A 42 -9.90 9.53 -10.40
CA PHE A 42 -9.23 10.61 -11.14
C PHE A 42 -7.87 10.16 -11.71
N ASN A 43 -7.13 9.36 -10.94
CA ASN A 43 -5.97 8.65 -11.44
C ASN A 43 -6.34 7.21 -11.77
N ALA A 44 -6.47 6.92 -13.07
CA ALA A 44 -6.89 5.61 -13.59
C ALA A 44 -6.04 4.43 -13.09
N LYS A 45 -4.78 4.64 -12.66
CA LYS A 45 -3.94 3.58 -12.08
C LYS A 45 -4.54 2.96 -10.82
N TYR A 46 -5.41 3.69 -10.11
CA TYR A 46 -6.09 3.24 -8.90
C TYR A 46 -7.35 2.41 -9.15
N LEU A 47 -7.78 2.19 -10.41
CA LEU A 47 -9.05 1.54 -10.71
C LEU A 47 -9.21 0.16 -10.04
N ARG A 48 -8.10 -0.60 -9.95
CA ARG A 48 -8.05 -1.90 -9.27
C ARG A 48 -7.69 -1.82 -7.78
N THR A 49 -7.30 -0.64 -7.29
CA THR A 49 -7.02 -0.39 -5.87
C THR A 49 -8.31 -0.11 -5.08
N LEU A 50 -9.30 0.53 -5.70
CA LEU A 50 -10.62 0.76 -5.13
C LEU A 50 -11.29 -0.56 -4.72
N GLY A 51 -11.88 -0.61 -3.53
CA GLY A 51 -12.47 -1.84 -2.98
C GLY A 51 -11.49 -2.71 -2.19
N SER A 52 -10.33 -2.15 -1.84
CA SER A 52 -9.32 -2.78 -1.00
C SER A 52 -9.95 -3.33 0.28
N LYS A 53 -9.48 -4.51 0.72
CA LYS A 53 -9.83 -5.08 2.04
C LYS A 53 -8.64 -5.09 2.99
N THR A 54 -7.88 -4.01 2.94
CA THR A 54 -6.66 -3.84 3.70
C THR A 54 -6.76 -2.56 4.50
N ILE A 55 -6.65 -2.68 5.82
CA ILE A 55 -6.58 -1.53 6.72
C ILE A 55 -5.28 -0.77 6.41
N THR A 56 -5.42 0.45 5.89
CA THR A 56 -4.31 1.33 5.55
C THR A 56 -3.79 2.07 6.78
N PHE A 57 -2.63 2.72 6.63
CA PHE A 57 -2.09 3.56 7.68
C PHE A 57 -3.01 4.76 7.98
N TYR A 58 -3.68 5.31 6.96
CA TYR A 58 -4.62 6.41 7.15
C TYR A 58 -5.93 5.98 7.81
N ASP A 59 -6.41 4.76 7.56
CA ASP A 59 -7.55 4.21 8.30
C ASP A 59 -7.25 4.17 9.81
N ILE A 60 -6.07 3.66 10.18
CA ILE A 60 -5.61 3.61 11.58
C ILE A 60 -5.47 5.03 12.17
N ARG A 61 -4.89 5.96 11.41
CA ARG A 61 -4.70 7.35 11.87
C ARG A 61 -6.02 8.08 12.07
N MET A 62 -6.98 7.90 11.17
CA MET A 62 -8.30 8.52 11.26
C MET A 62 -9.01 8.07 12.55
N ILE A 63 -9.00 6.76 12.84
CA ILE A 63 -9.59 6.21 14.08
C ILE A 63 -8.87 6.77 15.31
N ASN A 64 -7.53 6.72 15.34
CA ASN A 64 -6.77 7.22 16.48
C ASN A 64 -6.96 8.73 16.72
N TRP A 65 -7.15 9.51 15.66
CA TRP A 65 -7.46 10.93 15.77
C TRP A 65 -8.88 11.15 16.30
N PHE A 66 -9.87 10.48 15.70
CA PHE A 66 -11.28 10.66 16.03
C PHE A 66 -11.57 10.33 17.50
N TYR A 67 -11.02 9.22 17.99
CA TYR A 67 -11.15 8.80 19.40
C TYR A 67 -10.10 9.42 20.31
N LYS A 68 -9.30 10.39 19.83
CA LYS A 68 -8.27 11.11 20.59
C LYS A 68 -7.24 10.19 21.28
N CYS A 69 -6.99 9.01 20.73
CA CYS A 69 -6.03 8.03 21.25
C CYS A 69 -4.62 8.63 21.41
N ASN A 70 -4.24 9.50 20.47
CA ASN A 70 -2.90 10.10 20.43
C ASN A 70 -2.65 11.12 21.56
N ALA A 71 -3.70 11.62 22.24
CA ALA A 71 -3.56 12.59 23.32
C ALA A 71 -2.63 12.10 24.44
N LYS A 72 -2.57 10.78 24.66
CA LYS A 72 -1.71 10.13 25.65
C LYS A 72 -0.21 10.30 25.39
N CYS A 73 0.18 10.59 24.14
CA CYS A 73 1.59 10.79 23.77
C CYS A 73 1.98 12.27 23.66
N ASN A 74 1.04 13.20 23.87
CA ASN A 74 1.31 14.63 23.74
C ASN A 74 2.13 15.12 24.95
N GLY A 75 3.19 15.88 24.69
CA GLY A 75 4.01 16.51 25.74
C GLY A 75 5.00 15.57 26.46
N LEU A 76 5.01 14.27 26.16
CA LEU A 76 5.98 13.35 26.76
C LEU A 76 7.35 13.48 26.09
N ALA A 77 8.41 13.67 26.88
CA ALA A 77 9.78 13.69 26.39
C ALA A 77 10.21 12.36 25.74
N THR A 78 9.57 11.26 26.11
CA THR A 78 9.81 9.91 25.58
C THR A 78 9.08 9.62 24.28
N THR A 79 8.25 10.53 23.77
CA THR A 79 7.47 10.30 22.54
C THR A 79 8.40 10.18 21.33
N ALA A 80 8.22 9.09 20.59
CA ALA A 80 9.03 8.71 19.46
C ALA A 80 8.94 9.72 18.32
N LYS A 81 10.11 10.13 17.80
CA LYS A 81 10.23 10.98 16.61
C LYS A 81 10.20 10.12 15.34
N CYS A 82 8.99 9.74 14.93
CA CYS A 82 8.77 8.83 13.81
C CYS A 82 9.32 9.37 12.48
N LYS A 83 9.83 8.46 11.64
CA LYS A 83 10.33 8.70 10.29
C LYS A 83 9.35 8.13 9.27
N ASN A 84 9.60 8.43 7.99
CA ASN A 84 8.88 7.84 6.86
C ASN A 84 7.34 7.90 6.96
N ALA A 85 6.82 9.04 7.44
CA ALA A 85 5.40 9.29 7.68
C ALA A 85 4.74 8.39 8.75
N GLY A 86 5.54 7.72 9.59
CA GLY A 86 5.05 7.04 10.79
C GLY A 86 4.47 8.00 11.82
N ALA A 87 3.69 7.46 12.75
CA ALA A 87 3.04 8.21 13.83
C ALA A 87 3.32 7.52 15.17
N PRO A 88 3.43 8.27 16.28
CA PRO A 88 3.59 7.68 17.60
C PRO A 88 2.50 6.66 17.89
N ASN A 89 2.88 5.53 18.48
CA ASN A 89 1.92 4.50 18.84
C ASN A 89 1.21 4.89 20.14
N PRO A 90 -0.11 5.13 20.15
CA PRO A 90 -0.84 5.54 21.35
C PRO A 90 -0.88 4.48 22.46
N ARG A 91 -0.50 3.21 22.16
CA ARG A 91 -0.33 2.15 23.16
C ARG A 91 1.08 2.11 23.77
N ASN A 92 2.07 2.68 23.08
CA ASN A 92 3.45 2.79 23.54
C ASN A 92 4.13 3.96 22.82
N CYS A 93 4.13 5.13 23.48
CA CYS A 93 4.59 6.38 22.89
C CYS A 93 6.09 6.38 22.51
N ALA A 94 6.89 5.44 23.04
CA ALA A 94 8.31 5.29 22.68
C ALA A 94 8.53 4.54 21.36
N THR A 95 7.45 4.10 20.69
CA THR A 95 7.47 3.38 19.41
C THR A 95 6.55 4.02 18.39
N CYS A 96 6.76 3.72 17.12
CA CYS A 96 5.94 4.21 16.02
C CYS A 96 5.07 3.12 15.38
N ILE A 97 3.87 3.50 14.95
CA ILE A 97 3.13 2.77 13.92
C ILE A 97 3.73 3.18 12.57
N CYS A 98 4.04 2.21 11.72
CA CYS A 98 4.74 2.44 10.46
C CYS A 98 3.84 2.18 9.25
N PRO A 99 3.89 3.02 8.20
CA PRO A 99 3.29 2.69 6.92
C PRO A 99 3.88 1.41 6.33
N PHE A 100 3.13 0.76 5.43
CA PHE A 100 3.61 -0.44 4.76
C PHE A 100 4.95 -0.22 4.04
N GLY A 101 5.83 -1.23 4.12
CA GLY A 101 7.20 -1.15 3.62
C GLY A 101 8.22 -0.61 4.63
N TYR A 102 7.78 -0.02 5.75
CA TYR A 102 8.65 0.55 6.78
C TYR A 102 8.53 -0.20 8.11
N GLY A 103 9.59 -0.15 8.92
CA GLY A 103 9.69 -0.79 10.22
C GLY A 103 10.83 -0.23 11.05
N GLY A 104 11.17 -0.89 12.15
CA GLY A 104 12.03 -0.30 13.19
C GLY A 104 11.21 0.54 14.16
N THR A 105 11.83 0.89 15.30
CA THR A 105 11.16 1.62 16.38
C THR A 105 10.63 2.97 15.92
N LEU A 106 11.33 3.62 15.00
CA LEU A 106 11.00 4.94 14.45
C LEU A 106 10.58 4.87 12.98
N CYS A 107 10.25 3.69 12.45
CA CYS A 107 9.96 3.49 11.01
C CYS A 107 11.14 3.81 10.08
N GLU A 108 12.37 3.78 10.60
CA GLU A 108 13.61 4.14 9.92
C GLU A 108 14.25 2.99 9.13
N LYS A 109 13.72 1.78 9.27
CA LYS A 109 14.24 0.54 8.68
C LYS A 109 13.25 -0.09 7.70
N ARG A 110 13.74 -1.02 6.89
CA ARG A 110 12.89 -1.93 6.11
C ARG A 110 12.10 -2.79 7.08
N LYS A 111 10.83 -3.09 6.74
CA LYS A 111 10.04 -4.04 7.51
C LYS A 111 10.77 -5.40 7.57
N VAL A 112 10.92 -5.96 8.77
CA VAL A 112 11.55 -7.27 8.99
C VAL A 112 10.75 -8.39 8.33
N GLY A 113 11.43 -9.46 7.90
CA GLY A 113 10.84 -10.60 7.19
C GLY A 113 11.26 -10.63 5.72
N CYS A 114 10.43 -11.27 4.89
CA CYS A 114 10.68 -11.44 3.46
C CYS A 114 11.04 -10.11 2.78
N GLY A 115 12.00 -10.19 1.86
CA GLY A 115 12.46 -9.08 1.03
C GLY A 115 13.87 -8.64 1.40
N GLY A 116 14.39 -7.66 0.68
CA GLY A 116 15.74 -7.16 0.89
C GLY A 116 15.95 -5.73 0.39
N THR A 117 17.13 -5.19 0.67
CA THR A 117 17.57 -3.93 0.09
C THR A 117 18.27 -4.21 -1.24
N LEU A 118 17.69 -3.72 -2.34
CA LEU A 118 18.12 -3.95 -3.71
C LEU A 118 18.70 -2.67 -4.30
N THR A 119 19.95 -2.71 -4.73
CA THR A 119 20.59 -1.57 -5.40
C THR A 119 20.20 -1.54 -6.88
N ALA A 120 19.57 -0.46 -7.31
CA ALA A 120 19.24 -0.19 -8.71
C ALA A 120 20.49 0.21 -9.50
N THR A 121 20.48 -0.08 -10.80
CA THR A 121 21.47 0.42 -11.78
C THR A 121 20.72 1.16 -12.90
N THR A 122 21.45 1.70 -13.88
CA THR A 122 20.83 2.27 -15.10
C THR A 122 20.17 1.22 -15.99
N LYS A 123 20.54 -0.05 -15.84
CA LYS A 123 19.95 -1.20 -16.56
C LYS A 123 18.80 -1.80 -15.75
N TRP A 124 17.81 -2.34 -16.43
CA TRP A 124 16.72 -3.06 -15.78
C TRP A 124 17.26 -4.30 -15.06
N LYS A 125 16.96 -4.40 -13.76
CA LYS A 125 17.17 -5.61 -12.95
C LYS A 125 15.82 -6.27 -12.69
N THR A 126 15.77 -7.59 -12.78
CA THR A 126 14.55 -8.38 -12.52
C THR A 126 14.55 -8.91 -11.10
N ARG A 127 13.37 -8.94 -10.47
CA ARG A 127 13.11 -9.54 -9.18
C ARG A 127 11.79 -10.32 -9.25
N THR A 128 11.82 -11.55 -8.77
CA THR A 128 10.64 -12.41 -8.63
C THR A 128 10.36 -12.63 -7.16
N VAL A 129 9.11 -12.45 -6.75
CA VAL A 129 8.64 -12.70 -5.38
C VAL A 129 7.47 -13.68 -5.45
N THR A 130 7.57 -14.77 -4.71
CA THR A 130 6.48 -15.73 -4.50
C THR A 130 6.07 -15.68 -3.03
N LEU A 131 4.76 -15.56 -2.79
CA LEU A 131 4.16 -15.43 -1.47
C LEU A 131 2.93 -16.31 -1.36
N GLY A 132 2.58 -16.63 -0.12
CA GLY A 132 1.41 -17.43 0.19
C GLY A 132 1.74 -18.92 0.30
N ASP A 133 0.69 -19.71 0.38
CA ASP A 133 0.75 -21.15 0.60
C ASP A 133 -0.35 -21.80 -0.22
N ALA A 134 0.02 -22.77 -1.06
CA ALA A 134 -0.92 -23.44 -1.97
C ALA A 134 -2.00 -24.25 -1.23
N THR A 135 -1.76 -24.62 0.04
CA THR A 135 -2.71 -25.35 0.88
C THR A 135 -3.77 -24.43 1.51
N VAL A 136 -3.51 -23.11 1.55
CA VAL A 136 -4.41 -22.12 2.12
C VAL A 136 -5.47 -21.73 1.09
N THR A 137 -6.55 -22.50 1.04
CA THR A 137 -7.65 -22.33 0.08
C THR A 137 -8.68 -21.28 0.49
N THR A 138 -8.65 -20.80 1.74
CA THR A 138 -9.50 -19.72 2.26
C THR A 138 -8.69 -18.45 2.54
N VAL A 139 -9.37 -17.30 2.68
CA VAL A 139 -8.70 -16.03 2.98
C VAL A 139 -8.25 -16.02 4.44
N ARG A 140 -6.96 -15.77 4.69
CA ARG A 140 -6.41 -15.62 6.04
C ARG A 140 -6.78 -14.27 6.66
N ALA A 141 -6.74 -14.21 7.99
CA ALA A 141 -6.85 -12.95 8.73
C ALA A 141 -5.58 -12.08 8.63
N THR A 142 -4.42 -12.70 8.36
CA THR A 142 -3.12 -12.00 8.31
C THR A 142 -2.46 -12.14 6.94
N PHE A 143 -1.84 -11.04 6.50
CA PHE A 143 -1.12 -10.98 5.24
C PHE A 143 0.25 -11.66 5.36
N ALA A 144 0.56 -12.56 4.44
CA ALA A 144 1.94 -12.84 4.10
C ALA A 144 2.47 -11.67 3.28
N MET A 145 3.57 -11.06 3.71
CA MET A 145 4.14 -9.88 3.07
C MET A 145 5.62 -10.06 2.71
N CYS A 146 6.03 -9.54 1.56
CA CYS A 146 7.43 -9.32 1.21
C CYS A 146 7.67 -7.83 0.98
N ASN A 147 8.68 -7.27 1.63
CA ASN A 147 8.97 -5.85 1.60
C ASN A 147 10.39 -5.63 1.06
N ASP A 148 10.51 -5.32 -0.22
CA ASP A 148 11.78 -4.93 -0.82
C ASP A 148 11.99 -3.42 -0.68
N TRP A 149 13.24 -2.98 -0.51
CA TRP A 149 13.66 -1.59 -0.57
C TRP A 149 14.60 -1.39 -1.73
N ILE A 150 14.28 -0.49 -2.65
CA ILE A 150 15.12 -0.21 -3.81
C ILE A 150 15.89 1.07 -3.56
N THR A 151 17.22 1.02 -3.64
CA THR A 151 18.10 2.18 -3.47
C THR A 151 18.69 2.62 -4.80
N ALA A 152 18.98 3.91 -4.91
CA ALA A 152 19.68 4.51 -6.05
C ALA A 152 20.66 5.59 -5.57
N PRO A 153 21.57 6.11 -6.42
CA PRO A 153 22.33 7.31 -6.09
C PRO A 153 21.42 8.51 -5.78
N LYS A 154 21.90 9.44 -4.95
CA LYS A 154 21.15 10.65 -4.56
C LYS A 154 20.70 11.44 -5.81
N GLY A 155 19.46 11.92 -5.81
CA GLY A 155 18.89 12.72 -6.90
C GLY A 155 18.35 11.92 -8.10
N LYS A 156 18.60 10.61 -8.16
CA LYS A 156 18.09 9.73 -9.23
C LYS A 156 16.62 9.35 -9.01
N THR A 157 15.94 9.06 -10.11
CA THR A 157 14.54 8.59 -10.09
C THR A 157 14.52 7.09 -10.26
N ILE A 158 13.94 6.36 -9.30
CA ILE A 158 13.77 4.91 -9.42
C ILE A 158 12.55 4.64 -10.29
N GLN A 159 12.71 3.85 -11.35
CA GLN A 159 11.60 3.36 -12.18
C GLN A 159 11.34 1.90 -11.86
N ILE A 160 10.07 1.54 -11.66
CA ILE A 160 9.62 0.18 -11.38
C ILE A 160 8.52 -0.18 -12.37
N ARG A 161 8.51 -1.41 -12.88
CA ARG A 161 7.40 -1.97 -13.64
C ARG A 161 7.19 -3.44 -13.26
N VAL A 162 5.94 -3.86 -13.17
CA VAL A 162 5.62 -5.28 -13.00
C VAL A 162 5.55 -5.90 -14.39
N THR A 163 6.24 -7.01 -14.61
CA THR A 163 6.35 -7.62 -15.94
C THR A 163 5.61 -8.94 -16.05
N ALA A 164 5.33 -9.62 -14.93
CA ALA A 164 4.51 -10.83 -14.93
C ALA A 164 3.76 -11.02 -13.62
N LEU A 165 2.56 -11.60 -13.73
CA LEU A 165 1.73 -12.07 -12.63
C LEU A 165 1.44 -13.54 -12.88
N LYS A 166 1.69 -14.40 -11.88
CA LYS A 166 1.34 -15.82 -11.92
C LYS A 166 0.52 -16.17 -10.69
N ASN A 167 -0.62 -16.82 -10.90
CA ASN A 167 -1.58 -17.18 -9.84
C ASN A 167 -2.03 -15.96 -9.00
N VAL A 168 -2.20 -14.81 -9.66
CA VAL A 168 -2.72 -13.58 -9.04
C VAL A 168 -4.17 -13.40 -9.50
N ARG A 169 -5.09 -13.22 -8.54
CA ARG A 169 -6.51 -13.03 -8.86
C ARG A 169 -6.77 -11.56 -9.19
N CYS A 170 -7.06 -11.28 -10.46
CA CYS A 170 -7.49 -9.97 -10.87
C CYS A 170 -8.95 -9.73 -10.46
N LYS A 171 -9.15 -8.96 -9.40
CA LYS A 171 -10.46 -8.47 -8.96
C LYS A 171 -10.32 -7.04 -8.43
N GLY A 172 -11.42 -6.29 -8.39
CA GLY A 172 -11.49 -5.00 -7.71
C GLY A 172 -10.93 -5.10 -6.28
N GLY A 173 -10.22 -4.06 -5.86
CA GLY A 173 -9.55 -3.98 -4.56
C GLY A 173 -8.24 -4.76 -4.44
N CYS A 174 -7.88 -5.59 -5.42
CA CYS A 174 -6.75 -6.51 -5.33
C CYS A 174 -6.72 -7.28 -3.99
N VAL A 175 -7.88 -7.76 -3.54
CA VAL A 175 -8.11 -8.21 -2.15
C VAL A 175 -7.15 -9.33 -1.73
N THR A 176 -6.99 -10.36 -2.54
CA THR A 176 -6.26 -11.58 -2.13
C THR A 176 -4.75 -11.46 -2.25
N SER A 177 -4.26 -10.69 -3.21
CA SER A 177 -2.82 -10.46 -3.42
C SER A 177 -2.57 -9.27 -4.34
N ALA A 178 -1.49 -8.53 -4.07
CA ALA A 178 -1.05 -7.44 -4.91
C ALA A 178 0.44 -7.13 -4.73
N ILE A 179 0.99 -6.40 -5.69
CA ILE A 179 2.26 -5.68 -5.58
C ILE A 179 2.02 -4.17 -5.63
N GLU A 180 2.66 -3.43 -4.73
CA GLU A 180 2.54 -1.99 -4.54
C GLU A 180 3.93 -1.34 -4.54
N PRO A 181 4.37 -0.79 -5.68
CA PRO A 181 5.49 0.15 -5.70
C PRO A 181 5.10 1.45 -4.98
N LYS A 182 5.68 1.71 -3.81
CA LYS A 182 5.36 2.87 -2.94
C LYS A 182 6.05 4.13 -3.46
N VAL A 183 5.44 4.77 -4.47
CA VAL A 183 6.07 5.87 -5.23
C VAL A 183 5.56 7.27 -4.89
N LEU A 184 4.49 7.38 -4.10
CA LEU A 184 3.92 8.67 -3.68
C LEU A 184 4.83 9.37 -2.65
N VAL A 185 5.01 10.69 -2.80
CA VAL A 185 5.78 11.53 -1.86
C VAL A 185 5.31 11.35 -0.42
N ASP A 186 3.99 11.30 -0.22
CA ASP A 186 3.39 10.87 1.04
C ASP A 186 3.54 9.34 1.20
N LYS A 187 4.49 8.96 2.04
CA LYS A 187 4.83 7.56 2.32
C LYS A 187 3.74 6.82 3.08
N ALA A 188 2.81 7.53 3.72
CA ALA A 188 1.67 6.94 4.42
C ALA A 188 0.58 6.46 3.46
N MET A 189 0.41 7.13 2.30
CA MET A 189 -0.65 6.80 1.34
C MET A 189 -0.42 5.47 0.62
N THR A 190 -1.51 4.82 0.21
CA THR A 190 -1.45 3.66 -0.70
C THR A 190 -1.10 4.15 -2.10
N SER A 191 -0.04 3.57 -2.67
CA SER A 191 0.26 3.73 -4.10
C SER A 191 -0.60 2.76 -4.92
N PRO A 192 -0.73 2.93 -6.25
CA PRO A 192 -1.54 2.03 -7.06
C PRO A 192 -1.12 0.57 -6.86
N ARG A 193 -2.07 -0.28 -6.45
CA ARG A 193 -1.87 -1.72 -6.30
C ARG A 193 -2.07 -2.42 -7.64
N ILE A 194 -1.19 -3.37 -7.90
CA ILE A 194 -1.14 -4.11 -9.15
C ILE A 194 -1.50 -5.57 -8.88
N CYS A 195 -2.57 -6.05 -9.51
CA CYS A 195 -3.02 -7.44 -9.46
C CYS A 195 -3.63 -7.93 -10.78
N CYS A 196 -3.67 -7.08 -11.81
CA CYS A 196 -4.33 -7.38 -13.08
C CYS A 196 -3.38 -7.22 -14.28
N PRO A 197 -3.51 -8.06 -15.34
CA PRO A 197 -2.63 -8.01 -16.51
C PRO A 197 -2.56 -6.65 -17.23
N GLU A 198 -3.65 -5.89 -17.28
CA GLU A 198 -3.69 -4.56 -17.92
C GLU A 198 -2.79 -3.50 -17.25
N GLN A 199 -2.31 -3.79 -16.05
CA GLN A 199 -1.39 -2.94 -15.29
C GLN A 199 0.09 -3.27 -15.55
N LEU A 200 0.37 -4.36 -16.28
CA LEU A 200 1.73 -4.79 -16.57
C LEU A 200 2.48 -3.77 -17.43
N ASN A 201 3.80 -3.73 -17.23
CA ASN A 201 4.78 -2.91 -17.93
C ASN A 201 4.59 -1.38 -17.81
N GLN A 202 3.58 -0.92 -17.08
CA GLN A 202 3.42 0.48 -16.73
C GLN A 202 4.57 0.94 -15.82
N ILE A 203 5.09 2.15 -16.09
CA ILE A 203 6.19 2.72 -15.31
C ILE A 203 5.64 3.43 -14.08
N HIS A 204 6.17 3.05 -12.93
CA HIS A 204 6.00 3.71 -11.64
C HIS A 204 7.32 4.40 -11.29
N ALA A 205 7.35 5.73 -11.42
CA ALA A 205 8.52 6.54 -11.12
C ALA A 205 8.47 7.04 -9.67
N SER A 206 9.53 6.79 -8.92
CA SER A 206 9.66 7.18 -7.52
C SER A 206 10.80 8.18 -7.34
N LYS A 207 10.50 9.26 -6.62
CA LYS A 207 11.49 10.21 -6.11
C LYS A 207 11.93 9.88 -4.68
N ILE A 208 11.38 8.82 -4.08
CA ILE A 208 11.73 8.38 -2.73
C ILE A 208 12.91 7.42 -2.80
N ASN A 209 13.87 7.56 -1.90
CA ASN A 209 15.03 6.69 -1.82
C ASN A 209 15.36 6.40 -0.36
N PRO A 210 15.28 5.14 0.11
CA PRO A 210 14.87 3.94 -0.63
C PRO A 210 13.39 3.97 -1.04
N THR A 211 13.04 3.42 -2.21
CA THR A 211 11.65 3.16 -2.63
C THR A 211 11.20 1.78 -2.14
N PRO A 212 10.17 1.68 -1.28
CA PRO A 212 9.61 0.38 -0.93
C PRO A 212 8.81 -0.24 -2.08
N VAL A 213 8.91 -1.56 -2.23
CA VAL A 213 7.99 -2.39 -3.02
C VAL A 213 7.37 -3.40 -2.07
N VAL A 214 6.08 -3.25 -1.82
CA VAL A 214 5.33 -4.09 -0.89
C VAL A 214 4.52 -5.09 -1.69
N THR A 215 4.67 -6.36 -1.37
CA THR A 215 3.85 -7.44 -1.94
C THR A 215 3.12 -8.14 -0.81
N TYR A 216 1.85 -8.48 -1.04
CA TYR A 216 1.07 -9.23 -0.06
C TYR A 216 0.27 -10.36 -0.69
N ASN A 217 -0.06 -11.34 0.14
CA ASN A 217 -0.95 -12.45 -0.19
C ASN A 217 -1.75 -12.88 1.05
N LEU A 218 -3.02 -13.24 0.84
CA LEU A 218 -3.92 -13.80 1.85
C LEU A 218 -4.37 -15.23 1.56
N GLN A 219 -4.31 -15.68 0.31
CA GLN A 219 -4.92 -16.93 -0.14
C GLN A 219 -4.12 -17.53 -1.29
N LEU A 220 -3.95 -18.85 -1.29
CA LEU A 220 -3.15 -19.62 -2.24
C LEU A 220 -1.72 -19.06 -2.39
N THR A 221 -0.96 -19.57 -3.35
CA THR A 221 0.33 -18.98 -3.74
C THR A 221 0.16 -18.00 -4.89
N SER A 222 0.82 -16.84 -4.82
CA SER A 222 0.90 -15.85 -5.90
C SER A 222 2.36 -15.48 -6.16
N THR A 223 2.69 -15.25 -7.43
CA THR A 223 4.03 -14.85 -7.86
C THR A 223 3.99 -13.57 -8.68
N PHE A 224 4.85 -12.63 -8.32
CA PHE A 224 5.02 -11.33 -8.95
C PHE A 224 6.43 -11.23 -9.50
N THR A 225 6.58 -10.87 -10.77
CA THR A 225 7.88 -10.50 -11.36
C THR A 225 7.86 -9.03 -11.68
N TYR A 226 8.83 -8.29 -11.17
CA TYR A 226 8.98 -6.87 -11.44
C TYR A 226 10.42 -6.54 -11.82
N GLN A 227 10.56 -5.43 -12.53
CA GLN A 227 11.85 -4.87 -12.91
C GLN A 227 12.02 -3.48 -12.32
N PHE A 228 13.27 -3.14 -12.01
CA PHE A 228 13.63 -1.84 -11.49
C PHE A 228 14.95 -1.34 -12.07
N ARG A 229 15.07 -0.03 -12.19
CA ARG A 229 16.30 0.70 -12.55
C ARG A 229 16.25 2.11 -11.97
N TYR A 230 17.32 2.88 -12.08
CA TYR A 230 17.27 4.32 -11.90
C TYR A 230 17.54 5.05 -13.22
N VAL A 231 17.02 6.27 -13.31
CA VAL A 231 17.33 7.26 -14.36
C VAL A 231 17.84 8.56 -13.73
#